data_AF-A0AAX1I926-F1
#
_entry.id   AF-A0AAX1I926-F1
#
_cell.length_a   1.000
_cell.length_b   1.000
_cell.length_c   1.000
_cell.angle_alpha   90.00
_cell.angle_beta   90.00
_cell.angle_gamma   90.00
#
_symmetry.space_group_name_H-M   'P 1'
#
loop_
_entity.id
_entity.type
_entity.pdbx_description
1 polymer ?
#
loop_
_entity_poly.entity_id
_entity_poly.type
_entity_poly.pdbx_seq_one_letter_code
_entity_poly.pdbx_strand_id
1 'polypeptide(L)'
;MVKKGGGRGLPSRLSFDFRPTPEAEPEEDVAPPEADPTKIRYQMDPAKPALWLRLLVGSRPFPVQSWRGYVLIGTAALNMVLIGLVWFWLYTSWSRGHAVTTATLAQLGLVMLVTAGLWWLLRPVILLPTQRVTIAEPSFLALSELYGQLRTMPAPGRKLKSREFSVVRHWGTCPICSAEVDLDYGRAAFPDRLVGRCHDAPLEHVFSFDPVRLVGRSLLNAQDAG
;
A
#
# COMPACT_ATOMS: atom_id res chain seq x y z
N MET A 1 -28.55 -20.44 5.14
CA MET A 1 -28.08 -21.47 4.16
C MET A 1 -28.33 -20.94 2.75
N VAL A 2 -27.32 -20.82 1.90
CA VAL A 2 -27.50 -20.37 0.51
C VAL A 2 -27.67 -21.59 -0.38
N LYS A 3 -28.83 -21.73 -1.04
CA LYS A 3 -29.06 -22.79 -2.04
C LYS A 3 -29.35 -22.18 -3.42
N LYS A 4 -28.42 -22.51 -4.33
CA LYS A 4 -28.46 -22.62 -5.80
C LYS A 4 -28.84 -21.41 -6.67
N GLY A 5 -27.91 -21.11 -7.59
CA GLY A 5 -28.17 -21.30 -9.02
C GLY A 5 -28.21 -20.03 -9.87
N GLY A 6 -27.05 -19.43 -10.15
CA GLY A 6 -26.94 -18.29 -11.08
C GLY A 6 -26.73 -18.74 -12.53
N GLY A 7 -27.83 -18.99 -13.25
CA GLY A 7 -27.86 -19.02 -14.72
C GLY A 7 -28.29 -17.67 -15.30
N ARG A 8 -28.01 -17.43 -16.59
CA ARG A 8 -28.38 -16.20 -17.33
C ARG A 8 -29.89 -15.97 -17.28
N GLY A 9 -30.33 -14.92 -16.56
CA GLY A 9 -31.69 -14.38 -16.65
C GLY A 9 -32.53 -14.40 -15.37
N LEU A 10 -32.06 -14.95 -14.25
CA LEU A 10 -32.79 -14.88 -12.97
C LEU A 10 -32.11 -13.93 -11.96
N PRO A 11 -32.85 -12.98 -11.35
CA PRO A 11 -32.31 -12.10 -10.32
C PRO A 11 -31.98 -12.90 -9.05
N SER A 12 -30.76 -12.74 -8.55
CA SER A 12 -30.33 -13.36 -7.29
C SER A 12 -31.10 -12.75 -6.11
N ARG A 13 -31.95 -13.53 -5.46
CA ARG A 13 -32.60 -13.14 -4.20
C ARG A 13 -31.70 -13.53 -3.03
N LEU A 14 -31.28 -12.53 -2.26
CA LEU A 14 -30.56 -12.71 -1.00
C LEU A 14 -31.58 -12.55 0.14
N SER A 15 -31.59 -13.49 1.08
CA SER A 15 -32.35 -13.38 2.33
C SER A 15 -31.39 -13.32 3.50
N PHE A 16 -31.64 -12.39 4.42
CA PHE A 16 -30.94 -12.29 5.69
C PHE A 16 -31.74 -13.04 6.74
N ASP A 17 -31.05 -13.89 7.51
CA ASP A 17 -31.63 -14.66 8.59
C ASP A 17 -31.08 -14.07 9.89
N PHE A 18 -31.92 -13.37 10.63
CA PHE A 18 -31.54 -12.79 11.92
C PHE A 18 -31.63 -13.90 12.96
N ARG A 19 -30.46 -14.36 13.43
CA ARG A 19 -30.42 -15.24 14.60
C ARG A 19 -30.45 -14.36 15.86
N PRO A 20 -31.35 -14.65 16.82
CA PRO A 20 -31.28 -14.01 18.12
C PRO A 20 -29.94 -14.38 18.76
N THR A 21 -29.20 -13.37 19.17
CA THR A 21 -27.99 -13.51 19.98
C THR A 21 -28.40 -14.25 21.26
N PRO A 22 -27.72 -15.35 21.65
CA PRO A 22 -27.95 -15.95 22.97
C PRO A 22 -27.77 -14.85 24.02
N GLU A 23 -28.73 -14.80 24.93
CA GLU A 23 -28.84 -13.83 26.01
C GLU A 23 -27.47 -13.50 26.59
N ALA A 24 -27.12 -12.21 26.52
CA ALA A 24 -25.85 -11.71 26.99
C ALA A 24 -25.64 -12.13 28.44
N GLU A 25 -24.54 -12.81 28.72
CA GLU A 25 -23.92 -12.77 30.05
C GLU A 25 -23.80 -11.29 30.45
N PRO A 26 -24.09 -10.93 31.71
CA PRO A 26 -24.21 -9.54 32.13
C PRO A 26 -22.96 -8.79 31.68
N GLU A 27 -23.18 -7.88 30.74
CA GLU A 27 -22.20 -6.92 30.26
C GLU A 27 -21.82 -6.11 31.50
N GLU A 28 -20.64 -6.41 32.09
CA GLU A 28 -20.01 -5.50 33.01
C GLU A 28 -20.05 -4.12 32.35
N ASP A 29 -20.63 -3.16 33.06
CA ASP A 29 -20.75 -1.77 32.67
C ASP A 29 -19.33 -1.16 32.61
N VAL A 30 -18.57 -1.56 31.61
CA VAL A 30 -17.30 -0.95 31.24
C VAL A 30 -17.70 0.33 30.53
N ALA A 31 -17.72 1.41 31.30
CA ALA A 31 -17.79 2.77 30.81
C ALA A 31 -17.00 2.89 29.49
N PRO A 32 -17.52 3.58 28.45
CA PRO A 32 -16.81 3.77 27.20
C PRO A 32 -15.38 4.20 27.54
N PRO A 33 -14.34 3.47 27.09
CA PRO A 33 -12.98 3.77 27.50
C PRO A 33 -12.73 5.23 27.18
N GLU A 34 -12.45 6.01 28.23
CA GLU A 34 -12.08 7.42 28.16
C GLU A 34 -11.15 7.57 26.95
N ALA A 35 -11.64 8.25 25.91
CA ALA A 35 -10.96 8.29 24.63
C ALA A 35 -9.68 9.10 24.82
N ASP A 36 -8.58 8.40 25.13
CA ASP A 36 -7.27 9.01 25.27
C ASP A 36 -6.97 9.83 24.00
N PRO A 37 -6.95 11.17 24.09
CA PRO A 37 -6.84 12.04 22.92
C PRO A 37 -5.50 11.86 22.21
N THR A 38 -4.54 11.18 22.85
CA THR A 38 -3.25 10.87 22.25
C THR A 38 -3.22 9.56 21.48
N LYS A 39 -4.25 8.71 21.56
CA LYS A 39 -4.26 7.36 20.97
C LYS A 39 -5.27 7.24 19.84
N ILE A 40 -4.79 6.80 18.68
CA ILE A 40 -5.63 6.50 17.51
C ILE A 40 -5.67 5.00 17.25
N ARG A 41 -6.81 4.48 16.80
CA ARG A 41 -6.97 3.11 16.31
C ARG A 41 -7.22 3.15 14.81
N TYR A 42 -6.41 2.41 14.08
CA TYR A 42 -6.53 2.24 12.63
C TYR A 42 -7.41 1.04 12.31
N GLN A 43 -8.18 1.17 11.24
CA GLN A 43 -8.96 0.14 10.62
C GLN A 43 -8.34 -0.22 9.27
N MET A 44 -8.66 -1.42 8.77
CA MET A 44 -8.13 -1.93 7.51
C MET A 44 -9.28 -2.28 6.59
N ASP A 45 -9.35 -1.59 5.46
CA ASP A 45 -10.28 -1.92 4.39
C ASP A 45 -9.56 -2.52 3.18
N PRO A 46 -10.15 -3.52 2.51
CA PRO A 46 -9.59 -4.08 1.30
C PRO A 46 -9.63 -3.03 0.17
N ALA A 47 -8.45 -2.66 -0.32
CA ALA A 47 -8.30 -1.74 -1.44
C ALA A 47 -8.23 -2.53 -2.77
N LYS A 48 -8.83 -2.00 -3.83
CA LYS A 48 -8.83 -2.60 -5.17
C LYS A 48 -7.48 -2.38 -5.85
N PRO A 49 -6.79 -3.45 -6.24
CA PRO A 49 -5.56 -3.32 -7.00
C PRO A 49 -5.82 -2.79 -8.42
N ALA A 50 -4.80 -2.19 -9.03
CA ALA A 50 -4.83 -1.71 -10.41
C ALA A 50 -5.28 -2.80 -11.39
N LEU A 51 -5.89 -2.41 -12.52
CA LEU A 51 -6.44 -3.35 -13.50
C LEU A 51 -5.37 -4.34 -14.03
N TRP A 52 -4.18 -3.84 -14.37
CA TRP A 52 -3.07 -4.67 -14.85
C TRP A 52 -2.59 -5.66 -13.77
N LEU A 53 -2.61 -5.23 -12.50
CA LEU A 53 -2.27 -6.08 -11.36
C LEU A 53 -3.37 -7.12 -11.09
N ARG A 54 -4.64 -6.75 -11.21
CA ARG A 54 -5.78 -7.69 -11.16
C ARG A 54 -5.70 -8.73 -12.27
N LEU A 55 -5.23 -8.33 -13.46
CA LEU A 55 -5.09 -9.22 -14.60
C LEU A 55 -3.92 -10.20 -14.43
N LEU A 56 -2.75 -9.73 -14.00
CA LEU A 56 -1.56 -10.56 -13.82
C LEU A 56 -1.61 -11.43 -12.55
N VAL A 57 -2.08 -10.86 -11.44
CA VAL A 57 -1.87 -11.36 -10.08
C VAL A 57 -3.21 -11.63 -9.36
N GLY A 58 -4.34 -11.29 -9.97
CA GLY A 58 -5.66 -11.49 -9.39
C GLY A 58 -6.00 -10.48 -8.31
N SER A 59 -7.26 -10.51 -7.85
CA SER A 59 -7.78 -9.57 -6.84
C SER A 59 -7.70 -10.10 -5.42
N ARG A 60 -7.09 -11.28 -5.21
CA ARG A 60 -7.06 -11.96 -3.91
C ARG A 60 -5.69 -11.83 -3.26
N PRO A 61 -5.61 -11.76 -1.93
CA PRO A 61 -4.37 -11.93 -1.20
C PRO A 61 -3.65 -13.19 -1.68
N PHE A 62 -2.36 -13.10 -1.94
CA PHE A 62 -1.57 -14.23 -2.42
C PHE A 62 -0.22 -14.32 -1.71
N PRO A 63 0.31 -15.53 -1.48
CA PRO A 63 1.60 -15.67 -0.86
C PRO A 63 2.71 -15.18 -1.80
N VAL A 64 3.66 -14.40 -1.28
CA VAL A 64 4.80 -13.85 -2.03
C VAL A 64 5.66 -14.96 -2.65
N GLN A 65 5.68 -16.15 -2.06
CA GLN A 65 6.38 -17.32 -2.58
C GLN A 65 5.57 -18.12 -3.63
N SER A 66 4.45 -17.58 -4.12
CA SER A 66 3.71 -18.17 -5.24
C SER A 66 4.27 -17.73 -6.58
N TRP A 67 3.88 -18.45 -7.65
CA TRP A 67 4.12 -18.05 -9.04
C TRP A 67 3.76 -16.57 -9.31
N ARG A 68 2.70 -16.07 -8.68
CA ARG A 68 2.27 -14.67 -8.80
C ARG A 68 3.27 -13.67 -8.21
N GLY A 69 3.90 -14.03 -7.09
CA GLY A 69 4.98 -13.24 -6.52
C GLY A 69 6.21 -13.23 -7.41
N TYR A 70 6.56 -14.37 -8.03
CA TYR A 70 7.62 -14.42 -9.04
C TYR A 70 7.31 -13.60 -10.28
N VAL A 71 6.05 -13.53 -10.73
CA VAL A 71 5.65 -12.62 -11.83
C VAL A 71 5.90 -11.17 -11.44
N LEU A 72 5.54 -10.76 -10.22
CA LEU A 72 5.74 -9.39 -9.75
C LEU A 72 7.24 -9.03 -9.55
N ILE A 73 8.04 -9.97 -9.06
CA ILE A 73 9.50 -9.81 -9.00
C ILE A 73 10.09 -9.80 -10.41
N GLY A 74 9.55 -10.64 -11.30
CA GLY A 74 9.95 -10.73 -12.70
C GLY A 74 9.68 -9.45 -13.48
N THR A 75 8.56 -8.76 -13.25
CA THR A 75 8.30 -7.46 -13.87
C THR A 75 9.29 -6.40 -13.38
N ALA A 76 9.63 -6.37 -12.08
CA ALA A 76 10.66 -5.48 -11.57
C ALA A 76 12.05 -5.78 -12.16
N ALA A 77 12.44 -7.06 -12.21
CA ALA A 77 13.69 -7.51 -12.82
C ALA A 77 13.76 -7.16 -14.31
N LEU A 78 12.66 -7.36 -15.05
CA LEU A 78 12.56 -7.00 -16.47
C LEU A 78 12.78 -5.49 -16.68
N ASN A 79 12.19 -4.64 -15.84
CA ASN A 79 12.43 -3.20 -15.93
C ASN A 79 13.91 -2.85 -15.64
N MET A 80 14.55 -3.55 -14.70
CA MET A 80 15.98 -3.36 -14.42
C MET A 80 16.86 -3.75 -15.63
N VAL A 81 16.52 -4.84 -16.31
CA VAL A 81 17.18 -5.26 -17.56
C VAL A 81 16.96 -4.23 -18.66
N LEU A 82 15.74 -3.69 -18.81
CA LEU A 82 15.45 -2.64 -19.79
C LEU A 82 16.29 -1.37 -19.56
N ILE A 83 16.44 -0.92 -18.31
CA ILE A 83 17.34 0.19 -17.98
C ILE A 83 18.77 -0.14 -18.43
N GLY A 84 19.27 -1.33 -18.07
CA GLY A 84 20.60 -1.79 -18.48
C GLY A 84 20.79 -1.81 -20.00
N LEU A 85 19.79 -2.27 -20.75
CA LEU A 85 19.81 -2.30 -22.21
C LEU A 85 19.80 -0.90 -22.82
N VAL A 86 19.05 0.04 -22.27
CA VAL A 86 19.03 1.45 -22.72
C VAL A 86 20.42 2.09 -22.53
N TRP A 87 21.05 1.89 -21.37
CA TRP A 87 22.40 2.39 -21.11
C TRP A 87 23.45 1.69 -21.97
N PHE A 88 23.32 0.38 -22.19
CA PHE A 88 24.19 -0.38 -23.08
C PHE A 88 24.06 0.09 -24.54
N TRP A 89 22.84 0.38 -24.99
CA TRP A 89 22.59 0.96 -26.31
C TRP A 89 23.26 2.34 -26.45
N LEU A 90 23.12 3.20 -25.43
CA LEU A 90 23.81 4.49 -25.40
C LEU A 90 25.33 4.31 -25.48
N TYR A 91 25.90 3.42 -24.67
CA TYR A 91 27.33 3.10 -24.68
C TYR A 91 27.83 2.62 -26.04
N THR A 92 27.14 1.67 -26.67
CA THR A 92 27.50 1.14 -27.99
C THR A 92 27.30 2.12 -29.14
N SER A 93 26.42 3.11 -28.97
CA SER A 93 26.25 4.21 -29.93
C SER A 93 27.40 5.22 -29.84
N TRP A 94 27.87 5.51 -28.62
CA TRP A 94 28.96 6.46 -28.38
C TRP A 94 30.34 5.86 -28.68
N SER A 95 30.52 4.55 -28.50
CA SER A 95 31.76 3.85 -28.84
C SER A 95 32.11 3.86 -30.33
N ARG A 96 31.19 4.32 -31.20
CA ARG A 96 31.42 4.47 -32.65
C ARG A 96 32.10 5.78 -33.04
N GLY A 97 32.46 6.63 -32.07
CA GLY A 97 33.31 7.82 -32.30
C GLY A 97 32.59 9.02 -32.91
N HIS A 98 31.27 9.15 -32.70
CA HIS A 98 30.53 10.32 -33.17
C HIS A 98 30.97 11.60 -32.45
N ALA A 99 31.07 12.71 -33.20
CA ALA A 99 31.26 14.04 -32.61
C ALA A 99 30.08 14.40 -31.71
N VAL A 100 30.37 15.10 -30.61
CA VAL A 100 29.35 15.59 -29.68
C VAL A 100 28.49 16.63 -30.40
N THR A 101 27.22 16.34 -30.60
CA THR A 101 26.26 17.18 -31.34
C THR A 101 25.04 17.47 -30.46
N THR A 102 24.16 18.37 -30.89
CA THR A 102 22.89 18.61 -30.18
C THR A 102 22.04 17.34 -30.05
N ALA A 103 22.17 16.41 -31.00
CA ALA A 103 21.52 15.10 -30.96
C ALA A 103 22.03 14.21 -29.83
N THR A 104 23.33 14.24 -29.49
CA THR A 104 23.86 13.42 -28.38
C THR A 104 23.39 13.93 -27.03
N LEU A 105 23.24 15.24 -26.86
CA LEU A 105 22.62 15.85 -25.68
C LEU A 105 21.14 15.47 -25.53
N ALA A 106 20.38 15.50 -26.64
CA ALA A 106 18.98 15.08 -26.64
C ALA A 106 18.81 13.59 -26.29
N GLN A 107 19.68 12.73 -26.82
CA GLN A 107 19.71 11.30 -26.49
C GLN A 107 20.00 11.06 -25.00
N LEU A 108 21.00 11.75 -24.44
CA LEU A 108 21.30 11.68 -23.00
C LEU A 108 20.12 12.12 -22.15
N GLY A 109 19.49 13.24 -22.50
CA GLY A 109 18.29 13.74 -21.82
C GLY A 109 17.13 12.74 -21.86
N LEU A 110 16.89 12.13 -23.02
CA LEU A 110 15.87 11.08 -23.17
C LEU A 110 16.19 9.84 -22.33
N VAL A 111 17.43 9.34 -22.34
CA VAL A 111 17.86 8.20 -21.53
C VAL A 111 17.71 8.48 -20.04
N MET A 112 18.07 9.69 -19.60
CA MET A 112 17.90 10.12 -18.21
C MET A 112 16.42 10.18 -17.81
N LEU A 113 15.55 10.74 -18.67
CA LEU A 113 14.11 10.83 -18.41
C LEU A 113 13.48 9.43 -18.35
N VAL A 114 13.82 8.55 -19.29
CA VAL A 114 13.36 7.16 -19.31
C VAL A 114 13.85 6.42 -18.06
N THR A 115 15.12 6.54 -17.71
CA THR A 115 15.70 5.92 -16.50
C THR A 115 15.01 6.41 -15.24
N ALA A 116 14.77 7.73 -15.12
CA ALA A 116 14.09 8.31 -13.96
C ALA A 116 12.63 7.82 -13.85
N GLY A 117 11.90 7.76 -14.96
CA GLY A 117 10.53 7.25 -14.99
C GLY A 117 10.43 5.77 -14.62
N LEU A 118 11.30 4.94 -15.21
CA LEU A 118 11.42 3.53 -14.84
C LEU A 118 11.78 3.37 -13.36
N TRP A 119 12.80 4.08 -12.88
CA TRP A 119 13.22 4.03 -11.48
C TRP A 119 12.10 4.38 -10.50
N TRP A 120 11.29 5.39 -10.82
CA TRP A 120 10.10 5.74 -10.05
C TRP A 120 9.13 4.56 -9.94
N LEU A 121 8.86 3.88 -11.07
CA LEU A 121 7.96 2.73 -11.11
C LEU A 121 8.49 1.50 -10.33
N LEU A 122 9.82 1.30 -10.28
CA LEU A 122 10.41 0.18 -9.52
C LEU A 122 10.47 0.44 -8.00
N ARG A 123 10.55 1.70 -7.58
CA ARG A 123 10.75 2.09 -6.17
C ARG A 123 9.81 1.39 -5.18
N PRO A 124 8.47 1.37 -5.37
CA PRO A 124 7.59 0.71 -4.41
C PRO A 124 7.90 -0.79 -4.30
N VAL A 125 8.25 -1.47 -5.41
CA VAL A 125 8.51 -2.91 -5.41
C VAL A 125 9.82 -3.27 -4.68
N ILE A 126 10.86 -2.45 -4.84
CA ILE A 126 12.17 -2.68 -4.21
C ILE A 126 12.12 -2.43 -2.70
N LEU A 127 11.25 -1.53 -2.24
CA LEU A 127 11.10 -1.18 -0.82
C LEU A 127 10.21 -2.17 -0.04
N LEU A 128 9.34 -2.92 -0.72
CA LEU A 128 8.46 -3.92 -0.09
C LEU A 128 9.16 -4.92 0.85
N PRO A 129 10.31 -5.52 0.49
CA PRO A 129 10.95 -6.56 1.32
C PRO A 129 11.44 -6.03 2.66
N THR A 130 11.84 -4.75 2.72
CA THR A 130 12.44 -4.10 3.89
C THR A 130 11.41 -3.33 4.71
N GLN A 131 10.55 -2.52 4.06
CA GLN A 131 9.58 -1.65 4.74
C GLN A 131 8.30 -2.37 5.17
N ARG A 132 7.98 -3.55 4.60
CA ARG A 132 6.82 -4.44 4.88
C ARG A 132 5.44 -3.82 4.64
N VAL A 133 5.28 -2.51 4.83
CA VAL A 133 4.14 -1.68 4.48
C VAL A 133 4.69 -0.43 3.80
N THR A 134 4.35 -0.24 2.53
CA THR A 134 4.73 0.93 1.72
C THR A 134 3.47 1.48 1.07
N ILE A 135 3.38 2.80 0.95
CA ILE A 135 2.29 3.43 0.20
C ILE A 135 2.32 2.91 -1.24
N ALA A 136 1.18 2.40 -1.69
CA ALA A 136 1.06 1.92 -3.06
C ALA A 136 1.12 3.14 -3.98
N GLU A 137 2.08 3.14 -4.91
CA GLU A 137 2.09 4.15 -5.96
C GLU A 137 0.78 4.08 -6.75
N PRO A 138 0.25 5.20 -7.29
CA PRO A 138 -0.99 5.22 -8.07
C PRO A 138 -1.02 4.19 -9.22
N SER A 139 0.15 3.80 -9.73
CA SER A 139 0.31 2.74 -10.72
C SER A 139 -0.18 1.36 -10.22
N PHE A 140 -0.09 1.06 -8.92
CA PHE A 140 -0.50 -0.21 -8.30
C PHE A 140 -1.93 -0.19 -7.75
N LEU A 141 -2.56 0.98 -7.68
CA LEU A 141 -3.95 1.16 -7.23
C LEU A 141 -4.89 1.27 -8.42
N ALA A 142 -6.16 0.93 -8.22
CA ALA A 142 -7.18 1.29 -9.19
C ALA A 142 -7.25 2.83 -9.30
N LEU A 143 -7.47 3.36 -10.51
CA LEU A 143 -7.69 4.80 -10.72
C LEU A 143 -8.82 5.39 -9.86
N SER A 144 -9.71 4.54 -9.35
CA SER A 144 -10.80 4.90 -8.44
C SER A 144 -10.41 4.96 -6.96
N GLU A 145 -9.19 4.56 -6.58
CA GLU A 145 -8.71 4.55 -5.21
C GLU A 145 -7.39 5.33 -5.09
N LEU A 146 -7.47 6.50 -4.44
CA LEU A 146 -6.35 7.44 -4.32
C LEU A 146 -5.39 7.08 -3.17
N TYR A 147 -5.88 6.30 -2.20
CA TYR A 147 -5.16 5.91 -0.99
C TYR A 147 -5.19 4.40 -0.81
N GLY A 148 -4.03 3.77 -0.91
CA GLY A 148 -3.88 2.36 -0.62
C GLY A 148 -2.42 2.01 -0.36
N GLN A 149 -2.21 0.92 0.36
CA GLN A 149 -0.90 0.52 0.86
C GLN A 149 -0.68 -0.94 0.50
N LEU A 150 0.57 -1.23 0.12
CA LEU A 150 1.02 -2.59 -0.14
C LEU A 150 1.53 -3.17 1.17
N ARG A 151 0.97 -4.29 1.60
CA ARG A 151 1.32 -4.97 2.84
C ARG A 151 1.85 -6.36 2.55
N THR A 152 2.95 -6.73 3.19
CA THR A 152 3.49 -8.09 3.20
C THR A 152 3.53 -8.64 4.62
N MET A 153 2.50 -9.36 5.03
CA MET A 153 2.41 -9.90 6.40
C MET A 153 2.23 -11.42 6.43
N PRO A 154 2.65 -12.08 7.53
CA PRO A 154 2.34 -13.50 7.73
C PRO A 154 0.83 -13.70 7.74
N ALA A 155 0.32 -14.62 6.93
CA ALA A 155 -1.10 -14.95 6.95
C ALA A 155 -1.46 -15.60 8.30
N PRO A 156 -2.51 -15.15 9.01
CA PRO A 156 -2.96 -15.81 10.22
C PRO A 156 -3.41 -17.24 9.88
N GLY A 157 -2.80 -18.25 10.53
CA GLY A 157 -3.18 -19.66 10.39
C GLY A 157 -2.46 -20.48 9.31
N ARG A 158 -1.46 -19.92 8.59
CA ARG A 158 -0.54 -20.72 7.72
C ARG A 158 0.87 -20.74 8.29
N LYS A 159 1.63 -21.80 7.97
CA LYS A 159 3.04 -21.98 8.40
C LYS A 159 3.82 -20.66 8.24
N LEU A 160 4.54 -20.29 9.30
CA LEU A 160 5.34 -19.06 9.53
C LEU A 160 6.18 -18.53 8.34
N LYS A 161 6.39 -19.33 7.29
CA LYS A 161 7.20 -19.00 6.11
C LYS A 161 6.44 -18.30 4.98
N SER A 162 5.11 -18.37 4.88
CA SER A 162 4.38 -17.73 3.77
C SER A 162 3.90 -16.33 4.14
N ARG A 163 4.62 -15.30 3.65
CA ARG A 163 4.15 -13.90 3.68
C ARG A 163 3.12 -13.71 2.59
N GLU A 164 2.03 -13.03 2.89
CA GLU A 164 0.94 -12.72 1.99
C GLU A 164 1.02 -11.25 1.57
N PHE A 165 0.94 -11.03 0.26
CA PHE A 165 0.83 -9.70 -0.33
C PHE A 165 -0.65 -9.33 -0.42
N SER A 166 -1.00 -8.20 0.18
CA SER A 166 -2.35 -7.62 0.10
C SER A 166 -2.26 -6.11 -0.14
N VAL A 167 -3.26 -5.60 -0.84
CA VAL A 167 -3.48 -4.16 -1.03
C VAL A 167 -4.60 -3.76 -0.08
N VAL A 168 -4.29 -2.88 0.87
CA VAL A 168 -5.22 -2.47 1.93
C VAL A 168 -5.13 -0.95 2.14
N ARG A 169 -6.25 -0.33 2.47
CA ARG A 169 -6.27 1.05 2.95
C ARG A 169 -6.31 1.02 4.47
N HIS A 170 -5.30 1.58 5.11
CA HIS A 170 -5.34 1.84 6.55
C HIS A 170 -5.83 3.26 6.75
N TRP A 171 -6.93 3.41 7.47
CA TRP A 171 -7.52 4.69 7.85
C TRP A 171 -7.90 4.66 9.32
N GLY A 172 -8.10 5.82 9.93
CA GLY A 172 -8.58 5.94 11.30
C GLY A 172 -9.35 7.23 11.50
N THR A 173 -9.98 7.37 12.67
CA THR A 173 -10.68 8.60 13.05
C THR A 173 -9.78 9.41 13.97
N CYS A 174 -9.59 10.69 13.66
CA CYS A 174 -8.79 11.58 14.47
C CYS A 174 -9.47 11.76 15.84
N PRO A 175 -8.78 11.51 16.97
CA PRO A 175 -9.36 11.71 18.30
C PRO A 175 -9.54 13.19 18.67
N ILE A 176 -8.94 14.12 17.92
CA ILE A 176 -8.96 15.57 18.20
C ILE A 176 -10.11 16.28 17.46
N CYS A 177 -10.25 16.02 16.16
CA CYS A 177 -11.21 16.72 15.29
C CYS A 177 -12.21 15.79 14.62
N SER A 178 -12.19 14.49 14.92
CA SER A 178 -13.05 13.46 14.31
C SER A 178 -12.94 13.29 12.78
N ALA A 179 -12.04 14.03 12.12
CA ALA A 179 -11.76 13.86 10.70
C ALA A 179 -11.02 12.56 10.38
N GLU A 180 -11.01 12.16 9.11
CA GLU A 180 -10.32 10.97 8.64
C GLU A 180 -8.79 11.14 8.72
N VAL A 181 -8.10 10.08 9.13
CA VAL A 181 -6.64 9.99 9.19
C VAL A 181 -6.19 8.89 8.24
N ASP A 182 -5.51 9.27 7.16
CA ASP A 182 -4.88 8.35 6.23
C ASP A 182 -3.36 8.27 6.49
N LEU A 183 -2.70 7.21 6.02
CA LEU A 183 -1.24 7.13 6.14
C LEU A 183 -0.54 7.90 5.02
N ASP A 184 0.49 8.62 5.40
CA ASP A 184 1.39 9.36 4.52
C ASP A 184 2.85 9.11 4.94
N TYR A 185 3.79 9.51 4.09
CA TYR A 185 5.22 9.49 4.41
C TYR A 185 5.54 10.53 5.48
N GLY A 186 6.31 10.12 6.50
CA GLY A 186 6.80 11.01 7.56
C GLY A 186 7.74 12.13 7.10
N ARG A 187 8.26 12.05 5.86
CA ARG A 187 9.21 13.00 5.25
C ARG A 187 10.41 13.28 6.19
N ALA A 188 10.90 14.52 6.22
CA ALA A 188 12.09 14.91 6.97
C ALA A 188 11.94 14.76 8.49
N ALA A 189 10.71 14.84 9.02
CA ALA A 189 10.46 14.70 10.46
C ALA A 189 10.56 13.25 10.93
N PHE A 190 10.18 12.29 10.09
CA PHE A 190 10.23 10.85 10.40
C PHE A 190 10.68 10.07 9.16
N PRO A 191 12.01 10.00 8.88
CA PRO A 191 12.52 9.31 7.70
C PRO A 191 12.18 7.83 7.74
N ASP A 192 11.87 7.27 6.56
CA ASP A 192 11.50 5.85 6.35
C ASP A 192 10.30 5.32 7.15
N ARG A 193 9.55 6.19 7.84
CA ARG A 193 8.38 5.81 8.63
C ARG A 193 7.09 6.32 7.98
N LEU A 194 6.07 5.45 7.98
CA LEU A 194 4.68 5.85 7.69
C LEU A 194 4.05 6.46 8.93
N VAL A 195 3.35 7.57 8.75
CA VAL A 195 2.64 8.31 9.80
C VAL A 195 1.19 8.51 9.37
N GLY A 196 0.26 8.48 10.31
CA GLY A 196 -1.11 8.91 10.04
C GLY A 196 -1.19 10.43 10.05
N ARG A 197 -1.77 11.02 9.00
CA ARG A 197 -2.05 12.45 8.92
C ARG A 197 -3.55 12.67 8.81
N CYS A 198 -4.04 13.55 9.66
CA CYS A 198 -5.41 14.02 9.59
C CYS A 198 -5.68 14.81 8.30
N HIS A 199 -6.87 14.68 7.75
CA HIS A 199 -7.27 15.45 6.57
C HIS A 199 -7.48 16.95 6.87
N ASP A 200 -8.09 17.27 8.02
CA ASP A 200 -8.42 18.65 8.39
C ASP A 200 -7.21 19.45 8.90
N ALA A 201 -6.30 18.79 9.64
CA ALA A 201 -5.09 19.42 10.18
C ALA A 201 -3.86 18.54 9.93
N PRO A 202 -3.37 18.43 8.68
CA PRO A 202 -2.31 17.49 8.30
C PRO A 202 -0.94 17.80 8.90
N LEU A 203 -0.71 19.05 9.33
CA LEU A 203 0.54 19.49 9.94
C LEU A 203 0.54 19.38 11.46
N GLU A 204 -0.63 19.44 12.10
CA GLU A 204 -0.77 19.47 13.57
C GLU A 204 -1.25 18.14 14.15
N HIS A 205 -2.07 17.40 13.41
CA HIS A 205 -2.61 16.12 13.84
C HIS A 205 -1.86 14.99 13.13
N VAL A 206 -0.65 14.71 13.62
CA VAL A 206 0.23 13.65 13.11
C VAL A 206 0.36 12.53 14.13
N PHE A 207 0.08 11.30 13.68
CA PHE A 207 0.06 10.11 14.52
C PHE A 207 1.07 9.07 14.04
N SER A 208 1.65 8.36 14.98
CA SER A 208 2.55 7.24 14.75
C SER A 208 1.75 6.04 14.22
N PHE A 209 2.29 5.23 13.32
CA PHE A 209 1.60 4.02 12.86
C PHE A 209 2.34 2.73 13.28
N ASP A 210 1.61 1.79 13.88
CA ASP A 210 2.04 0.39 14.09
C ASP A 210 1.19 -0.54 13.21
N PRO A 211 1.78 -1.17 12.16
CA PRO A 211 1.04 -2.01 11.23
C PRO A 211 0.60 -3.36 11.82
N VAL A 212 1.19 -3.80 12.94
CA VAL A 212 0.84 -5.05 13.62
C VAL A 212 -0.32 -4.83 14.56
N ARG A 213 -0.22 -3.80 15.41
CA ARG A 213 -1.22 -3.51 16.43
C ARG A 213 -2.36 -2.60 15.95
N LEU A 214 -2.20 -1.97 14.78
CA LEU A 214 -3.17 -1.02 14.21
C LEU A 214 -3.53 0.11 15.18
N VAL A 215 -2.53 0.57 15.93
CA VAL A 215 -2.68 1.70 16.86
C VAL A 215 -1.58 2.70 16.63
N GLY A 216 -1.87 3.94 17.02
CA GLY A 216 -0.96 5.06 16.92
C GLY A 216 -0.99 5.96 18.13
N ARG A 217 0.04 6.79 18.24
CA ARG A 217 0.13 7.86 19.24
C ARG A 217 0.42 9.19 18.57
N SER A 218 -0.06 10.29 19.12
CA SER A 218 0.30 11.64 18.65
C SER A 218 1.82 11.83 18.69
N LEU A 219 2.39 12.36 17.60
CA LEU A 219 3.83 12.56 17.43
C LEU A 219 4.29 13.97 17.80
N LEU A 220 3.41 14.96 17.79
CA LEU A 220 3.75 16.36 18.09
C LEU A 220 3.75 16.63 19.60
N ASN A 221 2.75 16.13 20.33
CA ASN A 221 2.71 16.25 21.79
C ASN A 221 3.88 15.54 22.50
N ALA A 222 4.55 14.60 21.82
CA ALA A 222 5.71 13.89 22.35
C ALA A 222 7.03 14.67 22.19
N GLN A 223 7.07 15.68 21.31
CA GLN A 223 8.27 16.52 21.10
C GLN A 223 8.34 17.69 22.10
N ASP A 224 7.19 18.17 22.60
CA ASP A 224 7.13 19.26 23.59
C ASP A 224 7.41 18.80 25.04
N ALA A 225 7.61 17.49 25.25
CA ALA A 225 7.88 16.89 26.55
C ALA A 225 9.37 16.57 26.80
N GLY A 226 10.27 17.11 25.98
CA GLY A 226 11.72 16.88 26.01
C GLY A 226 12.53 18.08 26.46
#